data_AF-A0A3D5LGU1-F1
#
_entry.id   AF-A0A3D5LGU1-F1
#
_cell.length_a   1.000
_cell.length_b   1.000
_cell.length_c   1.000
_cell.angle_alpha   90.00
_cell.angle_beta   90.00
_cell.angle_gamma   90.00
#
_symmetry.space_group_name_H-M   'P 1'
#
loop_
_entity.id
_entity.type
_entity.pdbx_description
1 polymer ?
#
loop_
_entity_poly.entity_id
_entity_poly.type
_entity_poly.pdbx_seq_one_letter_code
_entity_poly.pdbx_strand_id
1 'polypeptide(L)'
;MAVTKSNERTKYELADAMKRCMKTAPVEKITVKEIVEACGVTRQTFYRNFQDKYDLINWYFDKILLESFEHMGEGKSVYEGLVNKFTYIQEEKLFFKAAFKNDDQNCLRDHDFQLITAFYTDQIESRTGKKISPHLQFQLEMYCQGSIFMTVQWVLGCRKCTPEELARSLAGAMPAELSNVFREVGLI
;
A
#
# COMPACT_ATOMS: atom_id res chain seq x y z
N MET A 1 11.43 23.07 -10.07
CA MET A 1 11.82 22.21 -11.22
C MET A 1 10.60 21.42 -11.64
N ALA A 2 10.15 21.58 -12.88
CA ALA A 2 8.95 20.92 -13.40
C ALA A 2 9.22 19.41 -13.60
N VAL A 3 8.82 18.59 -12.63
CA VAL A 3 8.63 17.16 -12.89
C VAL A 3 7.48 17.06 -13.89
N THR A 4 7.82 16.74 -15.13
CA THR A 4 6.96 16.87 -16.31
C THR A 4 5.73 15.98 -16.17
N LYS A 5 4.50 16.55 -16.23
CA LYS A 5 3.21 15.84 -16.28
C LYS A 5 3.18 14.64 -17.25
N SER A 6 4.05 14.64 -18.26
CA SER A 6 4.24 13.55 -19.23
C SER A 6 4.81 12.25 -18.64
N ASN A 7 5.68 12.34 -17.61
CA ASN A 7 6.34 11.16 -17.03
C ASN A 7 5.40 10.33 -16.14
N GLU A 8 4.59 10.98 -15.31
CA GLU A 8 3.59 10.30 -14.47
C GLU A 8 2.50 9.61 -15.30
N ARG A 9 2.06 10.23 -16.40
CA ARG A 9 1.10 9.60 -17.31
C ARG A 9 1.63 8.27 -17.85
N THR A 10 2.88 8.24 -18.30
CA THR A 10 3.51 7.01 -18.80
C THR A 10 3.56 5.92 -17.73
N LYS A 11 3.81 6.28 -16.46
CA LYS A 11 3.82 5.33 -15.35
C LYS A 11 2.44 4.70 -15.11
N TYR A 12 1.37 5.49 -15.16
CA TYR A 12 0.01 4.96 -15.08
C TYR A 12 -0.36 4.08 -16.28
N GLU A 13 0.02 4.45 -17.51
CA GLU A 13 -0.20 3.63 -18.71
C GLU A 13 0.52 2.27 -18.60
N LEU A 14 1.75 2.25 -18.04
CA LEU A 14 2.48 1.03 -17.73
C LEU A 14 1.81 0.20 -16.63
N ALA A 15 1.27 0.82 -15.58
CA ALA A 15 0.51 0.13 -14.53
C ALA A 15 -0.77 -0.52 -15.09
N ASP A 16 -1.50 0.20 -15.95
CA ASP A 16 -2.67 -0.34 -16.65
C ASP A 16 -2.31 -1.50 -17.57
N ALA A 17 -1.18 -1.43 -18.28
CA ALA A 17 -0.67 -2.53 -19.09
C ALA A 17 -0.35 -3.76 -18.21
N MET A 18 0.31 -3.57 -17.07
CA MET A 18 0.58 -4.64 -16.10
C MET A 18 -0.72 -5.26 -15.56
N LYS A 19 -1.73 -4.44 -15.23
CA LYS A 19 -3.07 -4.91 -14.83
C LYS A 19 -3.71 -5.80 -15.90
N ARG A 20 -3.55 -5.46 -17.19
CA ARG A 20 -4.03 -6.31 -18.29
C ARG A 20 -3.28 -7.64 -18.35
N CYS A 21 -1.95 -7.64 -18.23
CA CYS A 21 -1.15 -8.87 -18.22
C CYS A 21 -1.50 -9.78 -17.03
N MET A 22 -1.76 -9.22 -15.85
CA MET A 22 -2.14 -9.97 -14.64
C MET A 22 -3.50 -10.69 -14.76
N LYS A 23 -4.36 -10.29 -15.72
CA LYS A 23 -5.61 -11.01 -15.99
C LYS A 23 -5.37 -12.37 -16.66
N THR A 24 -4.23 -12.55 -17.33
CA THR A 24 -3.95 -13.73 -18.16
C THR A 24 -2.83 -14.60 -17.62
N ALA A 25 -1.93 -14.05 -16.79
CA ALA A 25 -0.79 -14.78 -16.24
C ALA A 25 -0.47 -14.33 -14.80
N PRO A 26 0.09 -15.21 -13.96
CA PRO A 26 0.57 -14.82 -12.64
C PRO A 26 1.81 -13.93 -12.76
N VAL A 27 2.06 -13.08 -11.74
CA VAL A 27 3.07 -12.01 -11.79
C VAL A 27 4.44 -12.55 -12.16
N GLU A 28 4.82 -13.72 -11.66
CA GLU A 28 6.14 -14.35 -11.85
C GLU A 28 6.40 -14.62 -13.33
N LYS A 29 5.37 -14.97 -14.10
CA LYS A 29 5.47 -15.30 -15.53
C LYS A 29 5.43 -14.09 -16.46
N ILE A 30 4.93 -12.95 -15.99
CA ILE A 30 4.87 -11.72 -16.79
C ILE A 30 6.28 -11.15 -16.98
N THR A 31 6.60 -10.79 -18.22
CA THR A 31 7.88 -10.20 -18.61
C THR A 31 7.74 -8.71 -18.90
N VAL A 32 8.83 -7.95 -18.75
CA VAL A 32 8.87 -6.53 -19.17
C VAL A 32 8.50 -6.38 -20.65
N LYS A 33 8.82 -7.38 -21.48
CA LYS A 33 8.46 -7.39 -22.91
C LYS A 33 6.94 -7.36 -23.09
N GLU A 34 6.21 -8.25 -22.44
CA GLU A 34 4.74 -8.31 -22.54
C GLU A 34 4.08 -7.02 -22.02
N ILE A 35 4.61 -6.43 -20.94
CA ILE A 35 4.10 -5.16 -20.38
C ILE A 35 4.26 -4.03 -21.41
N VAL A 36 5.44 -3.87 -22.01
CA VAL A 36 5.68 -2.76 -22.94
C VAL A 36 4.96 -2.97 -24.27
N GLU A 37 4.78 -4.21 -24.72
CA GLU A 37 3.94 -4.55 -25.87
C GLU A 37 2.47 -4.21 -25.60
N ALA A 38 1.96 -4.56 -24.41
CA ALA A 38 0.60 -4.21 -24.00
C ALA A 38 0.41 -2.70 -23.79
N CYS A 39 1.45 -1.95 -23.45
CA CYS A 39 1.42 -0.50 -23.26
C CYS A 39 1.62 0.29 -24.56
N GLY A 40 2.30 -0.29 -25.56
CA GLY A 40 2.71 0.41 -26.78
C GLY A 40 3.95 1.29 -26.61
N VAL A 41 4.87 0.94 -25.69
CA VAL A 41 6.12 1.68 -25.45
C VAL A 41 7.36 0.79 -25.63
N THR A 42 8.55 1.36 -25.54
CA THR A 42 9.82 0.61 -25.63
C THR A 42 10.28 0.09 -24.28
N ARG A 43 11.12 -0.96 -24.25
CA ARG A 43 11.81 -1.42 -23.02
C ARG A 43 12.64 -0.31 -22.37
N GLN A 44 13.29 0.54 -23.17
CA GLN A 44 14.02 1.70 -22.68
C GLN A 44 13.11 2.68 -21.92
N THR A 45 11.86 2.85 -22.39
CA THR A 45 10.87 3.68 -21.71
C THR A 45 10.41 3.06 -20.39
N PHE A 46 10.26 1.74 -20.33
CA PHE A 46 10.02 1.04 -19.07
C PHE A 46 11.16 1.26 -18.08
N TYR A 47 12.40 0.95 -18.45
CA TYR A 47 13.55 1.03 -17.54
C TYR A 47 13.95 2.46 -17.14
N ARG A 48 13.44 3.48 -17.85
CA ARG A 48 13.53 4.88 -17.40
C ARG A 48 12.60 5.17 -16.23
N ASN A 49 11.53 4.40 -16.08
CA ASN A 49 10.48 4.62 -15.07
C ASN A 49 10.56 3.62 -13.91
N PHE A 50 10.93 2.37 -14.18
CA PHE A 50 10.90 1.28 -13.21
C PHE A 50 12.10 0.35 -13.40
N GLN A 51 12.66 -0.12 -12.30
CA GLN A 51 13.78 -1.08 -12.31
C GLN A 51 13.33 -2.45 -12.83
N ASP A 52 12.16 -2.90 -12.40
CA ASP A 52 11.53 -4.16 -12.80
C ASP A 52 10.00 -4.09 -12.65
N LYS A 53 9.32 -5.22 -12.85
CA LYS A 53 7.85 -5.33 -12.73
C LYS A 53 7.34 -5.21 -11.30
N TYR A 54 8.15 -5.51 -10.29
CA TYR A 54 7.78 -5.40 -8.87
C TYR A 54 7.87 -3.94 -8.42
N ASP A 55 8.88 -3.20 -8.87
CA ASP A 55 9.00 -1.75 -8.68
C ASP A 55 7.78 -1.01 -9.24
N LEU A 56 7.29 -1.40 -10.43
CA LEU A 56 6.03 -0.89 -10.98
C LEU A 56 4.82 -1.19 -10.08
N ILE A 57 4.70 -2.42 -9.55
CA ILE A 57 3.60 -2.81 -8.67
C ILE A 57 3.64 -2.00 -7.37
N ASN A 58 4.82 -1.91 -6.76
CA ASN A 58 5.04 -1.18 -5.52
C ASN A 58 4.74 0.31 -5.72
N TRP A 59 5.25 0.94 -6.78
CA TRP A 59 4.92 2.33 -7.11
C TRP A 59 3.42 2.56 -7.27
N TYR A 60 2.70 1.65 -7.93
CA TYR A 60 1.25 1.81 -8.10
C TYR A 60 0.51 1.68 -6.77
N PHE A 61 0.95 0.77 -5.90
CA PHE A 61 0.43 0.65 -4.55
C PHE A 61 0.70 1.88 -3.69
N ASP A 62 1.86 2.52 -3.85
CA ASP A 62 2.21 3.75 -3.11
C ASP A 62 1.23 4.86 -3.39
N LYS A 63 0.79 5.00 -4.64
CA LYS A 63 -0.23 5.99 -5.00
C LYS A 63 -1.52 5.78 -4.23
N ILE A 64 -1.94 4.52 -4.12
CA ILE A 64 -3.16 4.15 -3.39
C ILE A 64 -2.98 4.39 -1.90
N LEU A 65 -1.84 4.01 -1.31
CA LEU A 65 -1.56 4.28 0.10
C LEU A 65 -1.54 5.78 0.39
N LEU A 66 -0.81 6.56 -0.40
CA LEU A 66 -0.72 8.01 -0.22
C LEU A 66 -2.10 8.66 -0.26
N GLU A 67 -2.95 8.28 -1.22
CA GLU A 67 -4.32 8.79 -1.32
C GLU A 67 -5.22 8.31 -0.17
N SER A 68 -5.08 7.05 0.23
CA SER A 68 -5.91 6.46 1.29
C SER A 68 -5.68 7.12 2.63
N PHE A 69 -4.42 7.41 2.94
CA PHE A 69 -3.99 8.05 4.19
C PHE A 69 -3.87 9.57 4.06
N GLU A 70 -4.23 10.14 2.91
CA GLU A 70 -4.27 11.58 2.67
C GLU A 70 -5.25 12.25 3.64
N HIS A 71 -4.77 13.29 4.32
CA HIS A 71 -5.50 14.03 5.37
C HIS A 71 -5.73 13.26 6.67
N MET A 72 -5.00 12.18 6.92
CA MET A 72 -5.04 11.53 8.23
C MET A 72 -4.50 12.46 9.33
N GLY A 73 -5.30 12.63 10.38
CA GLY A 73 -5.06 13.63 11.43
C GLY A 73 -5.38 15.07 11.00
N GLU A 74 -5.99 15.26 9.83
CA GLU A 74 -6.53 16.52 9.29
C GLU A 74 -8.04 16.36 9.02
N GLY A 75 -8.76 15.77 9.97
CA GLY A 75 -10.19 15.48 9.87
C GLY A 75 -10.54 14.07 9.37
N LYS A 76 -9.54 13.27 8.97
CA LYS A 76 -9.69 11.83 8.79
C LYS A 76 -8.93 11.03 9.85
N SER A 77 -9.55 9.95 10.31
CA SER A 77 -9.02 8.99 11.27
C SER A 77 -8.31 7.81 10.61
N VAL A 78 -7.58 7.01 11.40
CA VAL A 78 -7.05 5.70 10.96
C VAL A 78 -8.14 4.83 10.35
N TYR A 79 -9.34 4.84 10.94
CA TYR A 79 -10.47 4.07 10.42
C TYR A 79 -10.81 4.49 8.99
N GLU A 80 -10.98 5.78 8.72
CA GLU A 80 -11.31 6.29 7.39
C GLU A 80 -10.20 6.01 6.38
N GLY A 81 -8.94 6.16 6.80
CA GLY A 81 -7.80 5.82 5.94
C GLY A 81 -7.76 4.34 5.56
N LEU A 82 -8.06 3.45 6.51
CA LEU A 82 -8.18 2.01 6.25
C LEU A 82 -9.37 1.69 5.35
N VAL A 83 -10.53 2.33 5.55
CA VAL A 83 -11.70 2.15 4.66
C VAL A 83 -11.35 2.51 3.23
N ASN A 84 -10.70 3.66 3.01
CA ASN A 84 -10.26 4.08 1.67
C ASN A 84 -9.29 3.07 1.07
N LYS A 85 -8.27 2.64 1.82
CA LYS A 85 -7.31 1.62 1.38
C LYS A 85 -8.02 0.34 0.94
N PHE A 86 -8.93 -0.17 1.77
CA PHE A 86 -9.62 -1.43 1.48
C PHE A 86 -10.63 -1.29 0.35
N THR A 87 -11.27 -0.14 0.19
CA THR A 87 -12.16 0.14 -0.94
C THR A 87 -11.37 0.10 -2.25
N TYR A 88 -10.22 0.78 -2.32
CA TYR A 88 -9.34 0.72 -3.49
C TYR A 88 -8.84 -0.69 -3.79
N ILE A 89 -8.42 -1.43 -2.76
CA ILE A 89 -8.00 -2.84 -2.93
C ILE A 89 -9.17 -3.70 -3.44
N GLN A 90 -10.42 -3.40 -3.04
CA GLN A 90 -11.60 -4.11 -3.51
C GLN A 90 -11.91 -3.81 -4.99
N GLU A 91 -11.78 -2.56 -5.42
CA GLU A 91 -11.97 -2.13 -6.80
C GLU A 91 -10.92 -2.76 -7.72
N GLU A 92 -9.68 -2.86 -7.26
CA GLU A 92 -8.54 -3.44 -7.99
C GLU A 92 -8.21 -4.88 -7.54
N LYS A 93 -9.22 -5.63 -7.10
CA LYS A 93 -9.06 -6.95 -6.44
C LYS A 93 -8.20 -7.95 -7.20
N LEU A 94 -8.30 -8.01 -8.52
CA LEU A 94 -7.49 -8.94 -9.33
C LEU A 94 -6.00 -8.60 -9.27
N PHE A 95 -5.67 -7.31 -9.36
CA PHE A 95 -4.30 -6.82 -9.30
C PHE A 95 -3.69 -7.13 -7.92
N PHE A 96 -4.39 -6.75 -6.85
CA PHE A 96 -3.88 -6.96 -5.49
C PHE A 96 -3.85 -8.42 -5.08
N LYS A 97 -4.81 -9.24 -5.52
CA LYS A 97 -4.73 -10.68 -5.28
C LYS A 97 -3.51 -11.31 -5.95
N ALA A 98 -3.15 -10.87 -7.14
CA ALA A 98 -1.96 -11.34 -7.83
C ALA A 98 -0.69 -10.83 -7.14
N ALA A 99 -0.64 -9.54 -6.78
CA ALA A 99 0.52 -8.91 -6.14
C ALA A 99 0.80 -9.45 -4.74
N PHE A 100 -0.22 -9.63 -3.89
CA PHE A 100 -0.07 -10.15 -2.53
C PHE A 100 0.16 -11.66 -2.47
N LYS A 101 0.02 -12.40 -3.57
CA LYS A 101 0.31 -13.85 -3.62
C LYS A 101 1.81 -14.13 -3.80
N ASN A 102 2.57 -13.18 -4.33
CA ASN A 102 3.99 -13.32 -4.52
C ASN A 102 4.73 -13.14 -3.18
N ASP A 103 5.57 -14.11 -2.82
CA ASP A 103 6.41 -14.13 -1.60
C ASP A 103 7.92 -14.00 -1.95
N ASP A 104 8.27 -13.55 -3.15
CA ASP A 104 9.65 -13.39 -3.64
C ASP A 104 10.25 -12.02 -3.25
N GLN A 105 11.45 -11.71 -3.76
CA GLN A 105 12.15 -10.45 -3.56
C GLN A 105 11.30 -9.23 -4.00
N ASN A 106 11.28 -8.17 -3.18
CA ASN A 106 10.42 -6.99 -3.32
C ASN A 106 8.90 -7.28 -3.19
N CYS A 107 8.53 -8.26 -2.35
CA CYS A 107 7.10 -8.57 -2.15
C CYS A 107 6.32 -7.36 -1.61
N LEU A 108 5.11 -7.19 -2.12
CA LEU A 108 4.24 -6.06 -1.79
C LEU A 108 3.96 -5.94 -0.28
N ARG A 109 4.04 -7.06 0.46
CA ARG A 109 3.80 -7.11 1.91
C ARG A 109 4.88 -6.37 2.69
N ASP A 110 6.16 -6.61 2.36
CA ASP A 110 7.28 -5.95 3.02
C ASP A 110 7.28 -4.46 2.71
N HIS A 111 6.93 -4.11 1.48
CA HIS A 111 6.79 -2.73 1.05
C HIS A 111 5.65 -2.00 1.78
N ASP A 112 4.46 -2.62 1.90
CA ASP A 112 3.34 -2.11 2.70
C ASP A 112 3.73 -1.93 4.17
N PHE A 113 4.49 -2.88 4.74
CA PHE A 113 4.98 -2.81 6.11
C PHE A 113 5.89 -1.62 6.35
N GLN A 114 6.90 -1.44 5.48
CA GLN A 114 7.84 -0.34 5.59
C GLN A 114 7.13 1.01 5.46
N LEU A 115 6.24 1.14 4.48
CA LEU A 115 5.53 2.40 4.23
C LEU A 115 4.57 2.78 5.35
N ILE A 116 3.70 1.86 5.79
CA ILE A 116 2.72 2.18 6.84
C ILE A 116 3.40 2.43 8.17
N THR A 117 4.44 1.66 8.50
CA THR A 117 5.20 1.88 9.74
C THR A 117 5.90 3.22 9.70
N ALA A 118 6.61 3.56 8.60
CA ALA A 118 7.25 4.86 8.45
C ALA A 118 6.25 6.02 8.50
N PHE A 119 5.09 5.88 7.85
CA PHE A 119 4.03 6.87 7.86
C PHE A 119 3.52 7.14 9.28
N TYR A 120 3.18 6.10 10.05
CA TYR A 120 2.71 6.29 11.42
C TYR A 120 3.79 6.84 12.34
N THR A 121 5.03 6.38 12.20
CA THR A 121 6.17 6.94 12.94
C THR A 121 6.29 8.44 12.66
N ASP A 122 6.28 8.85 11.39
CA ASP A 122 6.38 10.27 11.01
C ASP A 122 5.20 11.11 11.56
N GLN A 123 3.98 10.59 11.49
CA GLN A 123 2.80 11.27 12.05
C GLN A 123 2.88 11.44 13.58
N ILE A 124 3.39 10.44 14.30
CA ILE A 124 3.57 10.53 15.75
C ILE A 124 4.71 11.50 16.09
N GLU A 125 5.86 11.37 15.43
CA GLU A 125 7.03 12.19 15.74
C GLU A 125 6.83 13.66 15.36
N SER A 126 6.20 13.95 14.22
CA SER A 126 5.91 15.33 13.78
C SER A 126 4.94 16.05 14.70
N ARG A 127 3.95 15.34 15.26
CA ARG A 127 2.92 15.92 16.14
C ARG A 127 3.35 16.01 17.60
N THR A 128 4.16 15.06 18.07
CA THR A 128 4.71 15.10 19.44
C THR A 128 6.00 15.91 19.55
N GLY A 129 6.71 16.13 18.45
CA GLY A 129 8.04 16.74 18.42
C GLY A 129 9.13 15.86 19.06
N LYS A 130 8.85 14.57 19.27
CA LYS A 130 9.73 13.62 19.97
C LYS A 130 9.91 12.36 19.16
N LYS A 131 11.07 11.71 19.30
CA LYS A 131 11.29 10.38 18.76
C LYS A 131 10.42 9.35 19.47
N ILE A 132 9.91 8.40 18.68
CA ILE A 132 9.15 7.28 19.22
C ILE A 132 10.05 6.43 20.15
N SER A 133 9.49 5.95 21.26
CA SER A 133 10.24 5.08 22.17
C SER A 133 10.42 3.68 21.55
N PRO A 134 11.48 2.93 21.91
CA PRO A 134 11.66 1.57 21.41
C PRO A 134 10.47 0.64 21.71
N HIS A 135 9.80 0.83 22.85
CA HIS A 135 8.62 0.04 23.21
C HIS A 135 7.41 0.37 22.33
N LEU A 136 7.16 1.66 22.07
CA LEU A 136 6.05 2.08 21.22
C LEU A 136 6.30 1.69 19.76
N GLN A 137 7.55 1.78 19.29
CA GLN A 137 7.96 1.29 17.97
C GLN A 137 7.69 -0.22 17.83
N PHE A 138 8.01 -1.03 18.84
CA PHE A 138 7.69 -2.45 18.85
C PHE A 138 6.18 -2.70 18.75
N GLN A 139 5.35 -1.95 19.48
CA GLN A 139 3.88 -2.07 19.40
C GLN A 139 3.36 -1.69 18.01
N LEU A 140 3.93 -0.64 17.41
CA LEU A 140 3.58 -0.17 16.08
C LEU A 140 3.92 -1.24 15.01
N GLU A 141 5.14 -1.78 15.04
CA GLU A 141 5.57 -2.83 14.12
C GLU A 141 4.69 -4.07 14.24
N MET A 142 4.41 -4.54 15.46
CA MET A 142 3.50 -5.66 15.70
C MET A 142 2.10 -5.38 15.13
N TYR A 143 1.56 -4.19 15.37
CA TYR A 143 0.25 -3.77 14.86
C TYR A 143 0.21 -3.72 13.33
N CYS A 144 1.21 -3.12 12.69
CA CYS A 144 1.34 -3.05 11.23
C CYS A 144 1.46 -4.45 10.63
N GLN A 145 2.31 -5.31 11.19
CA GLN A 145 2.51 -6.68 10.71
C GLN A 145 1.21 -7.50 10.80
N GLY A 146 0.50 -7.42 11.94
CA GLY A 146 -0.81 -8.05 12.11
C GLY A 146 -1.86 -7.53 11.13
N SER A 147 -1.87 -6.21 10.89
CA SER A 147 -2.79 -5.57 9.95
C SER A 147 -2.56 -6.01 8.51
N ILE A 148 -1.29 -6.12 8.09
CA ILE A 148 -0.92 -6.59 6.75
C ILE A 148 -1.31 -8.05 6.58
N PHE A 149 -1.03 -8.90 7.57
CA PHE A 149 -1.45 -10.30 7.54
C PHE A 149 -2.97 -10.42 7.35
N MET A 150 -3.76 -9.67 8.12
CA MET A 150 -5.23 -9.69 7.99
C MET A 150 -5.71 -9.14 6.64
N THR A 151 -5.03 -8.13 6.11
CA THR A 151 -5.30 -7.60 4.76
C THR A 151 -5.06 -8.68 3.70
N VAL A 152 -3.95 -9.42 3.77
CA VAL A 152 -3.65 -10.54 2.86
C VAL A 152 -4.70 -11.63 2.96
N GLN A 153 -5.11 -12.03 4.17
CA GLN A 153 -6.16 -13.03 4.37
C GLN A 153 -7.49 -12.60 3.72
N TRP A 154 -7.83 -11.32 3.81
CA TRP A 154 -9.03 -10.77 3.18
C TRP A 154 -8.91 -10.73 1.65
N VAL A 155 -7.80 -10.22 1.11
CA VAL A 155 -7.53 -10.16 -0.35
C VAL A 155 -7.55 -11.54 -1.00
N LEU A 156 -6.95 -12.54 -0.35
CA LEU A 156 -6.92 -13.92 -0.86
C LEU A 156 -8.29 -14.63 -0.74
N GLY A 157 -9.23 -14.07 0.02
CA GLY A 157 -10.57 -14.60 0.22
C GLY A 157 -10.71 -15.59 1.38
N CYS A 158 -9.67 -15.74 2.21
CA CYS A 158 -9.71 -16.53 3.45
C CYS A 158 -10.60 -15.89 4.52
N ARG A 159 -10.80 -14.57 4.43
CA ARG A 159 -11.73 -13.80 5.28
C ARG A 159 -12.78 -13.11 4.40
N LYS A 160 -14.05 -13.23 4.78
CA LYS A 160 -15.18 -12.56 4.12
C LYS A 160 -15.75 -11.50 5.06
N CYS A 161 -15.51 -10.24 4.72
CA CYS A 161 -16.05 -9.06 5.38
C CYS A 161 -15.99 -7.87 4.42
N THR A 162 -16.71 -6.79 4.70
CA THR A 162 -16.63 -5.55 3.92
C THR A 162 -15.34 -4.77 4.24
N PRO A 163 -14.93 -3.80 3.40
CA PRO A 163 -13.86 -2.85 3.72
C PRO A 163 -14.02 -2.21 5.10
N GLU A 164 -15.25 -1.79 5.45
CA GLU A 164 -15.57 -1.13 6.71
C GLU A 164 -15.45 -2.06 7.92
N GLU A 165 -15.87 -3.31 7.78
CA GLU A 165 -15.74 -4.31 8.84
C GLU A 165 -14.28 -4.66 9.12
N LEU A 166 -13.46 -4.78 8.08
CA LEU A 166 -12.01 -5.01 8.22
C LEU A 166 -11.34 -3.81 8.87
N ALA A 167 -11.61 -2.59 8.37
CA ALA A 167 -11.07 -1.35 8.92
C ALA A 167 -11.42 -1.18 10.40
N ARG A 168 -12.68 -1.45 10.78
CA ARG A 168 -13.13 -1.37 12.17
C ARG A 168 -12.41 -2.38 13.06
N SER A 169 -12.27 -3.63 12.58
CA SER A 169 -11.59 -4.68 13.31
C SER A 169 -10.12 -4.34 13.55
N LEU A 170 -9.44 -3.78 12.55
CA LEU A 170 -8.03 -3.38 12.65
C LEU A 170 -7.86 -2.14 13.54
N ALA A 171 -8.64 -1.09 13.33
CA ALA A 171 -8.59 0.10 14.18
C ALA A 171 -8.85 -0.23 15.66
N GLY A 172 -9.74 -1.20 15.95
CA GLY A 172 -10.02 -1.67 17.31
C GLY A 172 -8.99 -2.66 17.88
N ALA A 173 -8.08 -3.21 17.07
CA ALA A 173 -7.06 -4.16 17.51
C ALA A 173 -5.75 -3.49 17.94
N MET A 174 -5.67 -2.16 17.90
CA MET A 174 -4.50 -1.40 18.29
C MET A 174 -4.15 -1.64 19.77
N PRO A 175 -2.88 -1.91 20.13
CA PRO A 175 -2.45 -1.98 21.52
C PRO A 175 -2.85 -0.72 22.30
N ALA A 176 -3.24 -0.87 23.57
CA ALA A 176 -3.84 0.21 24.35
C ALA A 176 -2.95 1.45 24.46
N GLU A 177 -1.65 1.26 24.68
CA GLU A 177 -0.68 2.36 24.75
C GLU A 177 -0.52 3.07 23.39
N LEU A 178 -0.36 2.31 22.30
CA LEU A 178 -0.36 2.86 20.94
C LEU A 178 -1.64 3.63 20.62
N SER A 179 -2.81 3.09 20.98
CA SER A 179 -4.11 3.75 20.82
C SER A 179 -4.19 5.07 21.59
N ASN A 180 -3.66 5.12 22.80
CA ASN A 180 -3.64 6.37 23.57
C ASN A 180 -2.78 7.43 22.89
N VAL A 181 -1.59 7.08 22.39
CA VAL A 181 -0.74 8.02 21.66
C VAL A 181 -1.44 8.51 20.38
N PHE A 182 -2.05 7.62 19.62
CA PHE A 182 -2.79 7.99 18.40
C PHE A 182 -3.94 8.96 18.71
N ARG A 183 -4.64 8.79 19.84
CA ARG A 183 -5.69 9.71 20.28
C ARG A 183 -5.13 11.06 20.69
N GLU A 184 -4.01 11.09 21.42
CA GLU A 184 -3.33 12.33 21.83
C GLU A 184 -2.87 13.17 20.63
N VAL A 185 -2.43 12.51 19.55
CA VAL A 185 -2.02 13.18 18.31
C VAL A 185 -3.15 13.37 17.28
N GLY A 186 -4.39 13.00 17.63
CA GLY A 186 -5.59 13.22 16.81
C GLY A 186 -5.66 12.35 15.56
N LEU A 187 -5.07 11.15 15.57
CA LEU A 187 -5.14 10.18 14.47
C LEU A 187 -6.34 9.24 14.58
N ILE A 188 -6.92 9.07 15.77
CA ILE A 188 -8.14 8.29 16.03
C ILE A 188 -9.09 9.01 16.98
#